data_AF-M0LD43-F1
#
_entry.id   AF-M0LD43-F1
#
_cell.length_a   1.000
_cell.length_b   1.000
_cell.length_c   1.000
_cell.angle_alpha   90.00
_cell.angle_beta   90.00
_cell.angle_gamma   90.00
#
_symmetry.space_group_name_H-M   'P 1'
#
loop_
_entity.id
_entity.type
_entity.pdbx_description
1 polymer ?
#
loop_
_entity_poly.entity_id
_entity_poly.type
_entity_poly.pdbx_seq_one_letter_code
_entity_poly.pdbx_strand_id
1 'polypeptide(L)'
;MNEPDWAKILKCLHNNNGEIRRTALSDELSKEEVTPEIQEEALYDGLRENVELLNKETQEIAEMREHLQNTGLVSYDNNKEYAALQLTTDGFEVAHERELSRRDNRINQSLVFFTFVLVLAQIVDVIPADDWVKVLSAFIILVGMLAVTIYTDILSI
;
A
#
# COMPACT_ATOMS: atom_id res chain seq x y z
N MET A 1 1.91 -1.24 12.49
CA MET A 1 1.86 -2.67 12.13
C MET A 1 2.20 -2.77 10.67
N ASN A 2 3.18 -3.59 10.30
CA ASN A 2 3.48 -3.85 8.88
C ASN A 2 2.24 -4.47 8.24
N GLU A 3 1.78 -3.90 7.14
CA GLU A 3 0.65 -4.47 6.41
C GLU A 3 1.04 -5.87 5.89
N PRO A 4 0.18 -6.90 6.05
CA PRO A 4 0.48 -8.21 5.50
C PRO A 4 0.67 -8.14 3.97
N ASP A 5 1.67 -8.85 3.46
CA ASP A 5 2.08 -8.77 2.06
C ASP A 5 0.96 -9.17 1.07
N TRP A 6 0.06 -10.08 1.45
CA TRP A 6 -1.13 -10.44 0.65
C TRP A 6 -2.10 -9.26 0.45
N ALA A 7 -2.16 -8.31 1.39
CA ALA A 7 -3.02 -7.14 1.25
C ALA A 7 -2.48 -6.14 0.22
N LYS A 8 -1.15 -6.14 0.01
CA LYS A 8 -0.54 -5.36 -1.08
C LYS A 8 -0.96 -5.92 -2.44
N ILE A 9 -1.06 -7.25 -2.57
CA ILE A 9 -1.55 -7.92 -3.79
C ILE A 9 -3.00 -7.51 -4.07
N LEU A 10 -3.88 -7.54 -3.07
CA LEU A 10 -5.28 -7.10 -3.22
C LEU A 10 -5.39 -5.62 -3.62
N LYS A 11 -4.58 -4.74 -3.02
CA LYS A 11 -4.53 -3.33 -3.41
C LYS A 11 -4.06 -3.17 -4.85
N CYS A 12 -3.03 -3.91 -5.26
CA CYS A 12 -2.51 -3.88 -6.62
C CYS A 12 -3.57 -4.32 -7.63
N LEU A 13 -4.29 -5.41 -7.35
CA LEU A 13 -5.40 -5.85 -8.20
C LEU A 13 -6.52 -4.80 -8.25
N HIS A 14 -6.94 -4.25 -7.10
CA HIS A 14 -7.97 -3.21 -7.05
C HIS A 14 -7.59 -1.97 -7.88
N ASN A 15 -6.31 -1.58 -7.86
CA ASN A 15 -5.80 -0.47 -8.66
C ASN A 15 -5.72 -0.77 -10.18
N ASN A 16 -5.64 -2.05 -10.55
CA ASN A 16 -5.61 -2.52 -11.94
C ASN A 16 -6.98 -3.05 -12.40
N ASN A 17 -8.08 -2.41 -11.99
CA ASN A 17 -9.46 -2.79 -12.33
C ASN A 17 -9.86 -4.22 -11.92
N GLY A 18 -9.17 -4.80 -10.94
CA GLY A 18 -9.44 -6.13 -10.42
C GLY A 18 -8.76 -7.26 -11.17
N GLU A 19 -7.85 -6.99 -12.12
CA GLU A 19 -7.15 -8.04 -12.86
C GLU A 19 -5.69 -7.68 -13.14
N ILE A 20 -4.79 -8.64 -12.93
CA ILE A 20 -3.43 -8.60 -13.45
C ILE A 20 -3.25 -9.83 -14.35
N ARG A 21 -2.97 -9.57 -15.63
CA ARG A 21 -2.69 -10.59 -16.63
C ARG A 21 -1.28 -10.42 -17.15
N ARG A 22 -0.51 -11.50 -17.18
CA ARG A 22 0.83 -11.53 -17.75
C ARG A 22 0.95 -12.65 -18.76
N THR A 23 1.73 -12.35 -19.79
CA THR A 23 2.13 -13.29 -20.84
C THR A 23 3.65 -13.23 -20.89
N ALA A 24 4.32 -14.37 -20.85
CA ALA A 24 5.75 -14.47 -21.06
C ALA A 24 6.11 -13.82 -22.41
N LEU A 25 7.01 -12.83 -22.40
CA LEU A 25 7.40 -12.09 -23.61
C LEU A 25 8.09 -13.06 -24.59
N SER A 26 7.46 -13.21 -25.76
CA SER A 26 7.90 -14.06 -26.88
C SER A 26 9.31 -13.74 -27.42
N ASP A 27 9.91 -12.62 -27.02
CA ASP A 27 11.19 -12.16 -27.57
C ASP A 27 12.41 -12.85 -26.93
N GLU A 28 12.27 -13.49 -25.76
CA GLU A 28 13.35 -14.29 -25.13
C GLU A 28 13.19 -15.81 -25.33
N LEU A 29 11.98 -16.27 -25.64
CA LEU A 29 11.66 -17.69 -25.83
C LEU A 29 11.81 -18.13 -27.29
N SER A 30 13.03 -18.02 -27.81
CA SER A 30 13.35 -18.68 -29.08
C SER A 30 13.46 -20.20 -28.84
N LYS A 31 12.35 -20.92 -29.06
CA LYS A 31 12.20 -22.40 -29.17
C LYS A 31 11.86 -23.22 -27.93
N GLU A 32 11.67 -22.64 -26.75
CA GLU A 32 11.14 -23.40 -25.60
C GLU A 32 9.62 -23.38 -25.59
N GLU A 33 9.02 -24.56 -25.48
CA GLU A 33 7.58 -24.76 -25.41
C GLU A 33 7.03 -23.95 -24.24
N VAL A 34 6.22 -22.92 -24.49
CA VAL A 34 5.64 -22.11 -23.42
C VAL A 34 4.74 -22.99 -22.56
N THR A 35 5.20 -23.32 -21.35
CA THR A 35 4.43 -24.10 -20.39
C THR A 35 3.65 -23.20 -19.44
N PRO A 36 2.58 -23.70 -18.80
CA PRO A 36 1.86 -22.96 -17.76
C PRO A 36 2.77 -22.53 -16.59
N GLU A 37 3.85 -23.27 -16.29
CA GLU A 37 4.78 -22.87 -15.24
C GLU A 37 5.54 -21.58 -15.60
N ILE A 38 5.94 -21.42 -16.86
CA ILE A 38 6.64 -20.20 -17.34
C ILE A 38 5.72 -18.98 -17.27
N GLN A 39 4.43 -19.17 -17.59
CA GLN A 39 3.43 -18.11 -17.50
C GLN A 39 3.17 -17.69 -16.05
N GLU A 40 3.13 -18.67 -15.14
CA GLU A 40 3.00 -18.44 -13.70
C GLU A 40 4.20 -17.66 -13.15
N GLU A 41 5.43 -18.01 -13.56
CA GLU A 41 6.63 -17.27 -13.15
C GLU A 41 6.60 -15.82 -13.66
N ALA A 42 6.18 -15.59 -14.92
CA ALA A 42 6.01 -14.25 -15.46
C ALA A 42 4.95 -13.42 -14.71
N LEU A 43 3.90 -14.06 -14.18
CA LEU A 43 2.93 -13.39 -13.30
C LEU A 43 3.57 -13.01 -11.97
N TYR A 44 4.36 -13.90 -11.36
CA TYR A 44 5.03 -13.62 -10.09
C TYR A 44 6.08 -12.52 -10.20
N ASP A 45 6.84 -12.49 -11.28
CA ASP A 45 7.77 -11.39 -11.55
C ASP A 45 7.03 -10.06 -11.73
N GLY A 46 5.89 -10.09 -12.44
CA GLY A 46 4.98 -8.94 -12.52
C GLY A 46 4.50 -8.50 -11.13
N LEU A 47 4.14 -9.42 -10.24
CA LEU A 47 3.72 -9.08 -8.87
C LEU A 47 4.89 -8.53 -8.04
N ARG A 48 6.12 -9.03 -8.19
CA ARG A 48 7.30 -8.47 -7.51
C ARG A 48 7.52 -7.01 -7.85
N GLU A 49 7.44 -6.69 -9.13
CA GLU A 49 7.64 -5.33 -9.63
C GLU A 49 6.51 -4.38 -9.19
N ASN A 50 5.25 -4.83 -9.28
CA ASN A 50 4.08 -3.96 -9.06
C ASN A 50 3.64 -3.87 -7.59
N VAL A 51 4.09 -4.79 -6.73
CA VAL A 51 3.64 -4.93 -5.33
C VAL A 51 4.79 -4.69 -4.33
N GLU A 52 5.97 -4.30 -4.82
CA GLU A 52 7.19 -4.10 -4.02
C GLU A 52 7.56 -5.35 -3.19
N LEU A 53 7.30 -6.54 -3.74
CA LEU A 53 7.66 -7.83 -3.13
C LEU A 53 9.09 -8.23 -3.51
N LEU A 54 9.99 -7.26 -3.72
CA LEU A 54 11.33 -7.44 -4.27
C LEU A 54 12.22 -8.40 -3.47
N ASN A 55 11.95 -8.54 -2.17
CA ASN A 55 12.69 -9.42 -1.27
C ASN A 55 12.02 -10.79 -1.04
N LYS A 56 10.95 -11.10 -1.79
CA LYS A 56 10.12 -12.30 -1.57
C LYS A 56 10.46 -13.39 -2.58
N GLU A 57 10.74 -14.58 -2.06
CA GLU A 57 10.91 -15.78 -2.87
C GLU A 57 9.63 -16.15 -3.60
N THR A 58 9.75 -16.83 -4.74
CA THR A 58 8.60 -17.20 -5.59
C THR A 58 7.61 -18.06 -4.80
N GLN A 59 8.13 -18.91 -3.91
CA GLN A 59 7.33 -19.75 -3.03
C GLN A 59 6.46 -18.93 -2.07
N GLU A 60 6.99 -17.86 -1.48
CA GLU A 60 6.20 -16.98 -0.61
C GLU A 60 5.05 -16.31 -1.37
N ILE A 61 5.28 -15.91 -2.62
CA ILE A 61 4.25 -15.31 -3.48
C ILE A 61 3.18 -16.36 -3.85
N ALA A 62 3.60 -17.59 -4.15
CA ALA A 62 2.70 -18.70 -4.42
C ALA A 62 1.82 -19.04 -3.21
N GLU A 63 2.39 -19.08 -2.00
CA GLU A 63 1.67 -19.30 -0.74
C GLU A 63 0.67 -18.17 -0.46
N MET A 64 1.04 -16.92 -0.72
CA MET A 64 0.12 -15.78 -0.59
C MET A 64 -1.04 -15.85 -1.59
N ARG A 65 -0.76 -16.18 -2.85
CA ARG A 65 -1.79 -16.40 -3.86
C ARG A 65 -2.73 -17.53 -3.43
N GLU A 66 -2.18 -18.66 -2.98
CA GLU A 66 -2.98 -19.80 -2.52
C GLU A 66 -3.85 -19.43 -1.33
N HIS A 67 -3.32 -18.65 -0.37
CA HIS A 67 -4.10 -18.12 0.74
C HIS A 67 -5.26 -17.24 0.26
N LEU A 68 -5.02 -16.32 -0.67
CA LEU A 68 -6.05 -15.45 -1.23
C LEU A 68 -7.12 -16.25 -2.03
N GLN A 69 -6.70 -17.31 -2.69
CA GLN A 69 -7.61 -18.19 -3.45
C GLN A 69 -8.45 -19.06 -2.51
N ASN A 70 -7.85 -19.62 -1.46
CA ASN A 70 -8.53 -20.41 -0.44
C ASN A 70 -9.53 -19.59 0.38
N THR A 71 -9.27 -18.30 0.53
CA THR A 71 -10.20 -17.34 1.17
C THR A 71 -11.28 -16.81 0.20
N GLY A 72 -11.23 -17.20 -1.07
CA GLY A 72 -12.20 -16.80 -2.08
C GLY A 72 -12.08 -15.34 -2.52
N LEU A 73 -10.98 -14.65 -2.19
CA LEU A 73 -10.76 -13.24 -2.51
C LEU A 73 -10.21 -13.04 -3.93
N VAL A 74 -9.53 -14.05 -4.47
CA VAL A 74 -9.00 -14.01 -5.83
C VAL A 74 -9.31 -15.30 -6.59
N SER A 75 -9.49 -15.15 -7.90
CA SER A 75 -9.50 -16.24 -8.86
C SER A 75 -8.17 -16.26 -9.61
N TYR A 76 -7.63 -17.46 -9.84
CA TYR A 76 -6.39 -17.66 -10.57
C TYR A 76 -6.67 -18.51 -11.81
N ASP A 77 -6.29 -17.99 -12.99
CA ASP A 77 -6.35 -18.70 -14.26
C ASP A 77 -4.94 -18.83 -14.82
N ASN A 78 -4.54 -20.05 -15.16
CA ASN A 78 -3.25 -20.35 -15.76
C ASN A 78 -3.44 -21.28 -16.96
N ASN A 79 -2.99 -20.82 -18.12
CA ASN A 79 -2.95 -21.60 -19.34
C ASN A 79 -1.67 -21.28 -20.11
N LYS A 80 -1.50 -21.94 -21.27
CA LYS A 80 -0.28 -21.80 -22.10
C LYS A 80 -0.08 -20.39 -22.65
N GLU A 81 -1.13 -19.57 -22.75
CA GLU A 81 -1.08 -18.24 -23.34
C GLU A 81 -0.90 -17.14 -22.29
N TYR A 82 -1.40 -17.34 -21.07
CA TYR A 82 -1.32 -16.35 -20.00
C TYR A 82 -1.52 -16.97 -18.61
N ALA A 83 -1.01 -16.25 -17.62
CA ALA A 83 -1.43 -16.38 -16.23
C ALA A 83 -2.11 -15.08 -15.79
N ALA A 84 -3.27 -15.22 -15.14
CA ALA A 84 -4.07 -14.11 -14.65
C ALA A 84 -4.49 -14.31 -13.20
N LEU A 85 -4.47 -13.21 -12.45
CA LEU A 85 -5.02 -13.12 -11.11
C LEU A 85 -6.14 -12.08 -11.13
N GLN A 86 -7.33 -12.46 -10.69
CA GLN A 86 -8.52 -11.62 -10.71
C GLN A 86 -9.13 -11.50 -9.32
N LEU A 87 -9.65 -10.33 -8.94
CA LEU A 87 -10.48 -10.18 -7.75
C LEU A 87 -11.83 -10.83 -7.97
N THR A 88 -12.30 -11.56 -6.97
CA THR A 88 -13.70 -11.93 -6.88
C THR A 88 -14.52 -10.74 -6.36
N THR A 89 -15.84 -10.85 -6.35
CA THR A 89 -16.72 -9.83 -5.74
C THR A 89 -16.34 -9.58 -4.27
N ASP A 90 -16.12 -10.64 -3.51
CA ASP A 90 -15.71 -10.58 -2.10
C ASP A 90 -14.32 -9.95 -1.96
N GLY A 91 -13.38 -10.30 -2.86
CA GLY A 91 -12.05 -9.68 -2.91
C GLY A 91 -12.09 -8.18 -3.16
N PHE A 92 -12.98 -7.72 -4.04
CA PHE A 92 -13.16 -6.30 -4.32
C PHE A 92 -13.72 -5.56 -3.10
N GLU A 93 -14.72 -6.13 -2.41
CA GLU A 93 -15.28 -5.55 -1.19
C GLU A 93 -14.22 -5.42 -0.09
N VAL A 94 -13.45 -6.47 0.16
CA VAL A 94 -12.36 -6.43 1.15
C VAL A 94 -11.28 -5.42 0.75
N ALA A 95 -10.87 -5.37 -0.51
CA ALA A 95 -9.89 -4.38 -0.97
C ALA A 95 -10.40 -2.94 -0.79
N HIS A 96 -11.69 -2.72 -1.09
CA HIS A 96 -12.34 -1.42 -0.96
C HIS A 96 -12.48 -0.99 0.50
N GLU A 97 -12.93 -1.88 1.39
CA GLU A 97 -13.07 -1.59 2.83
C GLU A 97 -11.72 -1.25 3.46
N ARG A 98 -10.65 -1.94 3.06
CA ARG A 98 -9.29 -1.64 3.51
C ARG A 98 -8.81 -0.26 3.06
N GLU A 99 -9.12 0.13 1.82
CA GLU A 99 -8.80 1.47 1.31
C GLU A 99 -9.60 2.56 2.05
N LEU A 100 -10.88 2.32 2.35
CA LEU A 100 -11.69 3.23 3.18
C LEU A 100 -11.11 3.35 4.59
N SER A 101 -10.81 2.23 5.26
CA SER A 101 -10.21 2.22 6.60
C SER A 101 -8.88 2.98 6.65
N ARG A 102 -8.06 2.88 5.59
CA ARG A 102 -6.82 3.65 5.46
C ARG A 102 -7.06 5.15 5.37
N ARG A 103 -8.06 5.57 4.59
CA ARG A 103 -8.44 6.98 4.46
C ARG A 103 -8.96 7.51 5.78
N ASP A 104 -9.85 6.78 6.44
CA ASP A 104 -10.41 7.16 7.73
C ASP A 104 -9.33 7.27 8.81
N ASN A 105 -8.36 6.35 8.83
CA ASN A 105 -7.26 6.42 9.79
C ASN A 105 -6.34 7.62 9.53
N ARG A 106 -6.06 7.96 8.26
CA ARG A 106 -5.32 9.19 7.90
C ARG A 106 -6.08 10.44 8.32
N ILE A 107 -7.39 10.50 8.07
CA ILE A 107 -8.25 11.62 8.48
C ILE A 107 -8.24 11.77 10.01
N ASN A 108 -8.39 10.66 10.74
CA ASN A 108 -8.36 10.66 12.20
C ASN A 108 -7.00 11.11 12.74
N GLN A 109 -5.89 10.66 12.15
CA GLN A 109 -4.56 11.15 12.52
C GLN A 109 -4.40 12.65 12.28
N SER A 110 -4.87 13.16 11.15
CA SER A 110 -4.86 14.61 10.88
C SER A 110 -5.69 15.37 11.91
N LEU A 111 -6.86 14.86 12.30
CA LEU A 111 -7.74 15.50 13.29
C LEU A 111 -7.10 15.52 14.68
N VAL A 112 -6.48 14.42 15.11
CA VAL A 112 -5.72 14.35 16.37
C VAL A 112 -4.57 15.35 16.33
N PHE A 113 -3.85 15.44 15.22
CA PHE A 113 -2.77 16.41 15.04
C PHE A 113 -3.29 17.86 15.17
N PHE A 114 -4.34 18.23 14.44
CA PHE A 114 -4.94 19.57 14.53
C PHE A 114 -5.41 19.90 15.96
N THR A 115 -6.02 18.93 16.64
CA THR A 115 -6.44 19.09 18.05
C THR A 115 -5.24 19.36 18.95
N PHE A 116 -4.14 18.62 18.76
CA PHE A 116 -2.91 18.83 19.51
C PHE A 116 -2.28 20.21 19.24
N VAL A 117 -2.27 20.68 17.99
CA VAL A 117 -1.81 22.03 17.63
C VAL A 117 -2.62 23.12 18.35
N LEU A 118 -3.94 22.99 18.35
CA LEU A 118 -4.83 23.95 19.01
C LEU A 118 -4.58 24.02 20.53
N VAL A 119 -4.33 22.87 21.18
CA VAL A 119 -3.98 22.83 22.61
C VAL A 119 -2.64 23.53 22.86
N LEU A 120 -1.62 23.29 22.04
CA LEU A 120 -0.32 23.96 22.18
C LEU A 120 -0.40 25.47 21.98
N ALA A 121 -1.20 25.93 21.00
CA ALA A 121 -1.42 27.35 20.78
C ALA A 121 -2.05 28.03 22.01
N GLN A 122 -3.03 27.39 22.65
CA GLN A 122 -3.64 27.92 23.89
C GLN A 122 -2.64 27.99 25.05
N ILE A 123 -1.69 27.05 25.15
CA ILE A 123 -0.66 27.09 26.20
C ILE A 123 0.27 28.30 26.03
N VAL A 124 0.63 28.66 24.79
CA VAL A 124 1.46 29.84 24.51
C VAL A 124 0.78 31.14 24.96
N ASP A 125 -0.54 31.24 24.78
CA ASP A 125 -1.29 32.44 25.18
C ASP A 125 -1.36 32.64 26.70
N VAL A 126 -1.39 31.55 27.47
CA VAL A 126 -1.50 31.56 28.95
C VAL A 126 -0.18 31.94 29.64
N ILE A 127 0.97 31.78 28.96
CA ILE A 127 2.27 32.12 29.56
C ILE A 127 2.41 33.65 29.63
N PRO A 128 2.66 34.24 30.82
CA PRO A 128 2.93 35.66 30.97
C PRO A 128 4.35 35.97 30.46
N ALA A 129 4.48 36.15 29.16
CA ALA A 129 5.70 36.56 28.48
C ALA A 129 5.40 37.76 27.56
N ASP A 130 6.44 38.52 27.22
CA ASP A 130 6.34 39.62 26.25
C ASP A 130 5.84 39.11 24.89
N ASP A 131 5.07 39.95 24.18
CA ASP A 131 4.42 39.57 22.91
C ASP A 131 5.41 39.00 21.86
N TRP A 132 6.64 39.52 21.82
CA TRP A 132 7.67 39.03 20.89
C TRP A 132 8.13 37.60 21.20
N VAL A 133 8.14 37.20 22.48
CA VAL A 133 8.48 35.84 22.91
C VAL A 133 7.37 34.87 22.53
N LYS A 134 6.12 35.30 22.62
CA LYS A 134 4.95 34.51 22.19
C LYS A 134 4.95 34.28 20.67
N VAL A 135 5.29 35.30 19.88
CA VAL A 135 5.41 35.17 18.43
C VAL A 135 6.55 34.22 18.06
N LEU A 136 7.70 34.34 18.72
CA LEU A 136 8.86 33.47 18.46
C LEU A 136 8.59 32.01 18.85
N SER A 137 7.94 31.78 20.00
CA SER A 137 7.59 30.42 20.44
C SER A 137 6.55 29.77 19.55
N ALA A 138 5.52 30.51 19.13
CA ALA A 138 4.55 30.05 18.14
C ALA A 138 5.23 29.68 16.81
N PHE A 139 6.19 30.48 16.36
CA PHE A 139 6.94 30.20 15.13
C PHE A 139 7.80 28.92 15.25
N ILE A 140 8.50 28.73 16.37
CA ILE A 140 9.30 27.52 16.63
C ILE A 140 8.41 26.27 16.67
N ILE A 141 7.25 26.34 17.32
CA ILE A 141 6.29 25.25 17.37
C ILE A 141 5.79 24.91 15.95
N LEU A 142 5.47 25.92 15.14
CA LEU A 142 4.98 25.74 13.79
C LEU A 142 6.03 25.13 12.86
N VAL A 143 7.29 25.56 12.97
CA VAL A 143 8.42 24.98 12.22
C VAL A 143 8.70 23.54 12.67
N GLY A 144 8.67 23.28 13.99
CA GLY A 144 8.83 21.94 14.53
C GLY A 144 7.73 20.99 14.07
N MET A 145 6.49 21.48 14.02
CA MET A 145 5.34 20.75 13.47
C MET A 145 5.52 20.42 11.99
N LEU A 146 5.91 21.42 11.17
CA LEU A 146 6.18 21.20 9.75
C LEU A 146 7.27 20.13 9.54
N ALA A 147 8.33 20.17 10.35
CA ALA A 147 9.39 19.17 10.30
C ALA A 147 8.90 17.77 10.67
N VAL A 148 8.04 17.64 11.70
CA VAL A 148 7.43 16.35 12.08
C VAL A 148 6.53 15.85 10.96
N THR A 149 5.69 16.69 10.35
CA THR A 149 4.79 16.29 9.25
C THR A 149 5.59 15.78 8.04
N ILE A 150 6.64 16.50 7.64
CA ILE A 150 7.53 16.08 6.55
C ILE A 150 8.20 14.74 6.91
N TYR A 151 8.66 14.58 8.14
CA TYR A 151 9.30 13.35 8.59
C TYR A 151 8.34 12.15 8.62
N THR A 152 7.09 12.36 9.04
CA THR A 152 6.06 11.31 9.05
C THR A 152 5.61 10.93 7.66
N ASP A 153 5.51 11.88 6.72
CA ASP A 153 5.16 11.58 5.33
C ASP A 153 6.27 10.75 4.65
N ILE A 154 7.54 11.10 4.90
CA ILE A 154 8.71 10.35 4.40
C ILE A 154 8.77 8.93 4.95
N LEU A 155 8.35 8.70 6.21
CA LEU A 155 8.29 7.37 6.82
C LEU A 155 7.04 6.56 6.46
N SER A 156 6.04 7.19 5.81
CA SER A 156 4.78 6.54 5.41
C SER A 156 4.76 6.08 3.94
N ILE A 157 5.82 6.41 3.19
CA ILE A 157 6.16 5.88 1.86
C ILE A 157 7.08 4.68 2.07
#